data_AF-A0A6N0LJU3-F1
#
_entry.id   AF-A0A6N0LJU3-F1
#
_cell.length_a   1.000
_cell.length_b   1.000
_cell.length_c   1.000
_cell.angle_alpha   90.00
_cell.angle_beta   90.00
_cell.angle_gamma   90.00
#
_symmetry.space_group_name_H-M   'P 1'
#
loop_
_entity.id
_entity.type
_entity.pdbx_description
1 polymer ?
#
loop_
_entity_poly.entity_id
_entity_poly.type
_entity_poly.pdbx_seq_one_letter_code
_entity_poly.pdbx_strand_id
1 'polypeptide(L)'
;MDLNGLIWTKNVKPLNGEDWAYQSIFTIHPELKIFALHWRNLENRDEINAKTPQEGELIILRQRSKVTHVVQMLNKQLYPDGNAGEEFNIYRLVQVIWMTDNWEHPPDKSKVFDCAINFPPNGKAIRLENI
;
A
#
# COMPACT_ATOMS: atom_id res chain seq x y z
N MET A 1 15.57 5.39 10.47
CA MET A 1 14.69 4.25 10.09
C MET A 1 15.58 3.26 9.37
N ASP A 2 15.61 2.00 9.83
CA ASP A 2 16.25 0.94 9.05
C ASP A 2 15.31 0.58 7.89
N LEU A 3 15.74 0.86 6.67
CA LEU A 3 14.99 0.56 5.44
C LEU A 3 15.46 -0.76 4.80
N ASN A 4 16.29 -1.53 5.50
CA ASN A 4 16.59 -2.91 5.12
C ASN A 4 15.26 -3.68 4.97
N GLY A 5 14.96 -4.14 3.76
CA GLY A 5 13.69 -4.81 3.44
C GLY A 5 12.66 -3.96 2.69
N LEU A 6 12.97 -2.69 2.35
CA LEU A 6 12.20 -1.89 1.41
C LEU A 6 12.38 -2.38 -0.02
N ILE A 7 11.60 -3.40 -0.38
CA ILE A 7 11.71 -4.07 -1.68
C ILE A 7 10.43 -3.99 -2.51
N TRP A 8 9.34 -3.47 -1.97
CA TRP A 8 8.05 -3.42 -2.65
C TRP A 8 7.52 -2.01 -2.82
N THR A 9 6.68 -1.87 -3.82
CA THR A 9 5.83 -0.70 -3.96
C THR A 9 4.47 -1.06 -4.52
N LYS A 10 3.46 -0.26 -4.18
CA LYS A 10 2.08 -0.47 -4.62
C LYS A 10 1.40 0.86 -4.89
N ASN A 11 0.64 0.93 -5.99
CA ASN A 11 -0.27 2.04 -6.22
C ASN A 11 -1.58 1.79 -5.48
N VAL A 12 -2.04 2.77 -4.70
CA VAL A 12 -3.28 2.69 -3.93
C VAL A 12 -4.33 3.64 -4.48
N LYS A 13 -5.59 3.31 -4.23
CA LYS A 13 -6.74 4.16 -4.53
C LYS A 13 -7.56 4.38 -3.27
N PRO A 14 -8.12 5.58 -3.07
CA PRO A 14 -9.04 5.82 -1.98
C PRO A 14 -10.29 4.96 -2.17
N LEU A 15 -10.80 4.45 -1.06
CA LEU A 15 -12.12 3.83 -1.01
C LEU A 15 -13.15 4.93 -0.71
N ASN A 16 -14.41 4.72 -1.11
CA ASN A 16 -15.55 5.55 -0.71
C ASN A 16 -15.46 7.04 -1.09
N GLY A 17 -14.71 7.39 -2.14
CA GLY A 17 -14.66 8.75 -2.69
C GLY A 17 -13.76 9.72 -1.92
N GLU A 18 -12.92 9.24 -1.00
CA GLU A 18 -11.90 10.06 -0.35
C GLU A 18 -10.85 10.57 -1.35
N ASP A 19 -10.14 11.64 -0.99
CA ASP A 19 -9.09 12.19 -1.85
C ASP A 19 -7.80 11.37 -1.81
N TRP A 20 -7.43 10.89 -0.62
CA TRP A 20 -6.20 10.16 -0.37
C TRP A 20 -6.49 8.85 0.35
N ALA A 21 -6.00 7.74 -0.20
CA ALA A 21 -6.12 6.44 0.44
C ALA A 21 -5.40 6.46 1.79
N TYR A 22 -6.11 6.01 2.83
CA TYR A 22 -5.56 5.87 4.18
C TYR A 22 -5.09 7.20 4.79
N GLN A 23 -5.67 8.33 4.39
CA GLN A 23 -5.41 9.60 5.08
C GLN A 23 -6.05 9.61 6.47
N SER A 24 -7.35 9.25 6.52
CA SER A 24 -8.10 9.08 7.75
C SER A 24 -8.11 7.60 8.11
N ILE A 25 -6.96 7.08 8.53
CA ILE A 25 -6.83 5.64 8.82
C ILE A 25 -7.84 5.27 9.92
N PHE A 26 -8.91 4.56 9.56
CA PHE A 26 -9.68 3.75 10.52
C PHE A 26 -8.79 2.58 10.93
N THR A 27 -7.85 2.87 11.82
CA THR A 27 -6.88 1.91 12.33
C THR A 27 -7.62 0.88 13.16
N ILE A 28 -7.43 -0.39 12.82
CA ILE A 28 -7.92 -1.51 13.65
C ILE A 28 -7.28 -1.42 15.04
N HIS A 29 -6.02 -0.96 15.09
CA HIS A 29 -5.25 -0.65 16.29
C HIS A 29 -4.57 0.72 16.16
N PRO A 30 -5.19 1.81 16.64
CA PRO A 30 -4.67 3.17 16.52
C PRO A 30 -3.28 3.37 17.13
N GLU A 31 -3.03 2.76 18.28
CA GLU A 31 -1.76 2.79 18.99
C GLU A 31 -0.62 2.11 18.22
N LEU A 32 -0.95 1.08 17.43
CA LEU A 32 0.00 0.36 16.59
C LEU A 32 0.02 0.89 15.14
N LYS A 33 -0.91 1.78 14.78
CA LYS A 33 -1.12 2.29 13.41
C LYS A 33 -1.31 1.16 12.38
N ILE A 34 -2.13 0.18 12.72
CA ILE A 34 -2.42 -0.99 11.86
C ILE A 34 -3.69 -0.74 11.05
N PHE A 35 -3.64 -1.05 9.75
CA PHE A 35 -4.81 -0.95 8.87
C PHE A 35 -4.87 -2.06 7.82
N ALA A 36 -6.04 -2.16 7.19
CA ALA A 36 -6.32 -3.05 6.07
C ALA A 36 -5.81 -2.45 4.75
N LEU A 37 -4.72 -2.97 4.21
CA LEU A 37 -4.24 -2.60 2.87
C LEU A 37 -4.97 -3.46 1.83
N HIS A 38 -5.88 -2.85 1.06
CA HIS A 38 -6.72 -3.54 0.10
C HIS A 38 -6.03 -3.77 -1.23
N TRP A 39 -6.21 -4.95 -1.82
CA TRP A 39 -5.83 -5.23 -3.20
C TRP A 39 -7.05 -5.07 -4.09
N ARG A 40 -6.82 -4.56 -5.31
CA ARG A 40 -7.77 -4.79 -6.40
C ARG A 40 -7.90 -6.30 -6.58
N ASN A 41 -9.09 -6.85 -6.77
CA ASN A 41 -9.34 -8.28 -6.88
C ASN A 41 -10.62 -8.61 -7.65
N LEU A 42 -10.87 -7.86 -8.73
CA LEU A 42 -11.96 -8.15 -9.65
C LEU A 42 -11.77 -9.55 -10.25
N GLU A 43 -12.77 -10.43 -10.08
CA GLU A 43 -12.74 -11.83 -10.51
C GLU A 43 -11.57 -12.65 -9.91
N ASN A 44 -11.17 -12.34 -8.66
CA ASN A 44 -10.13 -13.07 -7.92
C ASN A 44 -8.72 -13.04 -8.56
N ARG A 45 -8.47 -12.09 -9.48
CA ARG A 45 -7.25 -12.06 -10.31
C ARG A 45 -5.96 -11.74 -9.57
N ASP A 46 -6.06 -11.11 -8.40
CA ASP A 46 -4.92 -10.48 -7.74
C ASP A 46 -4.61 -11.11 -6.37
N GLU A 47 -5.31 -12.18 -5.98
CA GLU A 47 -5.01 -12.94 -4.76
C GLU A 47 -3.56 -13.42 -4.68
N ILE A 48 -3.02 -13.91 -5.80
CA ILE A 48 -1.63 -14.39 -5.88
C ILE A 48 -0.66 -13.23 -5.60
N ASN A 49 -0.91 -12.06 -6.21
CA ASN A 49 -0.11 -10.87 -5.98
C ASN A 49 -0.23 -10.40 -4.52
N ALA A 50 -1.43 -10.41 -3.95
CA ALA A 50 -1.69 -10.02 -2.57
C ALA A 50 -0.99 -10.95 -1.56
N LYS A 51 -0.76 -12.22 -1.92
CA LYS A 51 -0.01 -13.20 -1.10
C LYS A 51 1.51 -13.12 -1.28
N THR A 52 2.01 -12.40 -2.29
CA THR A 52 3.44 -12.42 -2.64
C THR A 52 4.33 -11.68 -1.62
N PRO A 53 4.00 -10.46 -1.13
CA PRO A 53 4.77 -9.83 -0.06
C PRO A 53 4.72 -10.66 1.23
N GLN A 54 5.90 -10.93 1.78
CA GLN A 54 6.10 -11.72 2.99
C GLN A 54 5.98 -10.84 4.24
N GLU A 55 5.76 -11.49 5.38
CA GLU A 55 5.78 -10.83 6.69
C GLU A 55 7.14 -10.17 6.95
N GLY A 56 7.12 -8.99 7.57
CA GLY A 56 8.29 -8.17 7.85
C GLY A 56 8.79 -7.31 6.69
N GLU A 57 8.44 -7.63 5.44
CA GLU A 57 8.84 -6.84 4.27
C GLU A 57 8.10 -5.50 4.21
N LEU A 58 8.77 -4.48 3.67
CA LEU A 58 8.24 -3.12 3.57
C LEU A 58 7.70 -2.82 2.17
N ILE A 59 6.59 -2.07 2.13
CA ILE A 59 5.93 -1.61 0.91
C ILE A 59 5.83 -0.08 0.92
N ILE A 60 6.30 0.56 -0.15
CA ILE A 60 6.04 1.98 -0.43
C ILE A 60 4.66 2.11 -1.07
N LEU A 61 3.76 2.85 -0.42
CA LEU A 61 2.45 3.17 -0.98
C LEU A 61 2.52 4.48 -1.75
N ARG A 62 1.97 4.44 -2.97
CA ARG A 62 1.93 5.59 -3.87
C ARG A 62 0.53 5.89 -4.35
N GLN A 63 0.26 7.17 -4.55
CA GLN A 63 -0.97 7.65 -5.17
C GLN A 63 -0.67 8.94 -5.94
N ARG A 64 -1.19 9.09 -7.17
CA ARG A 64 -1.00 10.29 -8.02
C ARG A 64 0.49 10.70 -8.16
N SER A 65 1.39 9.72 -8.33
CA SER A 65 2.87 9.88 -8.35
C SER A 65 3.52 10.35 -7.05
N LYS A 66 2.75 10.43 -5.95
CA LYS A 66 3.23 10.81 -4.63
C LYS A 66 3.40 9.58 -3.75
N VAL A 67 4.38 9.63 -2.86
CA VAL A 67 4.61 8.63 -1.81
C VAL A 67 3.88 9.10 -0.56
N THR A 68 2.95 8.30 -0.06
CA THR A 68 2.11 8.67 1.09
C THR A 68 2.45 7.89 2.34
N HIS A 69 2.90 6.64 2.19
CA HIS A 69 3.25 5.77 3.31
C HIS A 69 4.40 4.82 3.00
N VAL A 70 5.07 4.38 4.06
CA VAL A 70 5.84 3.14 4.11
C VAL A 70 5.19 2.24 5.16
N VAL A 71 4.82 1.04 4.74
CA VAL A 71 4.12 0.08 5.60
C VAL A 71 4.86 -1.24 5.67
N GLN A 72 4.77 -1.93 6.81
CA GLN A 72 5.31 -3.26 7.01
C GLN A 72 4.19 -4.30 6.96
N MET A 73 4.43 -5.41 6.27
CA MET A 73 3.51 -6.55 6.24
C MET A 73 3.54 -7.30 7.59
N LEU A 74 2.38 -7.51 8.20
CA LEU A 74 2.30 -8.13 9.54
C LEU A 74 2.13 -9.64 9.55
N ASN A 75 1.56 -10.21 8.49
CA ASN A 75 1.33 -11.65 8.36
C ASN A 75 1.14 -12.00 6.90
N LYS A 76 1.06 -13.29 6.55
CA LYS A 76 0.79 -13.79 5.18
C LYS A 76 -0.70 -14.00 4.86
N GLN A 77 -1.59 -13.73 5.81
CA GLN A 77 -3.00 -14.09 5.71
C GLN A 77 -3.78 -13.08 4.88
N LEU A 78 -4.51 -13.56 3.87
CA LEU A 78 -5.43 -12.75 3.10
C LEU A 78 -6.81 -12.74 3.77
N TYR A 79 -7.40 -11.57 3.92
CA TYR A 79 -8.70 -11.39 4.56
C TYR A 79 -9.73 -10.90 3.52
N PRO A 80 -10.94 -11.48 3.46
CA PRO A 80 -12.01 -10.93 2.66
C PRO A 80 -12.62 -9.69 3.33
N ASP A 81 -13.08 -8.74 2.51
CA ASP A 81 -13.82 -7.55 2.93
C ASP A 81 -15.10 -7.40 2.10
N GLY A 82 -16.24 -7.76 2.69
CA GLY A 82 -17.54 -7.64 2.05
C GLY A 82 -18.03 -6.19 1.90
N ASN A 83 -17.42 -5.24 2.60
CA ASN A 83 -17.84 -3.83 2.60
C ASN A 83 -17.10 -2.99 1.55
N ALA A 84 -15.96 -3.47 1.04
CA ALA A 84 -15.12 -2.76 0.07
C ALA A 84 -15.58 -2.90 -1.40
N GLY A 85 -16.75 -3.51 -1.62
CA GLY A 85 -17.28 -3.81 -2.96
C GLY A 85 -16.49 -4.91 -3.69
N GLU A 86 -16.92 -5.28 -4.90
CA GLU A 86 -16.35 -6.43 -5.63
C GLU A 86 -14.91 -6.19 -6.11
N GLU A 87 -14.53 -4.92 -6.36
CA GLU A 87 -13.21 -4.61 -6.90
C GLU A 87 -12.10 -4.66 -5.85
N PHE A 88 -12.35 -4.31 -4.59
CA PHE A 88 -11.34 -4.23 -3.53
C PHE A 88 -11.65 -5.15 -2.34
N ASN A 89 -12.25 -6.32 -2.62
CA ASN A 89 -12.80 -7.23 -1.61
C ASN A 89 -11.77 -8.07 -0.82
N ILE A 90 -10.47 -7.82 -0.93
CA ILE A 90 -9.44 -8.51 -0.14
C ILE A 90 -8.41 -7.53 0.41
N TYR A 91 -7.86 -7.84 1.58
CA TYR A 91 -6.80 -7.04 2.19
C TYR A 91 -5.77 -7.88 2.94
N ARG A 92 -4.65 -7.23 3.25
CA ARG A 92 -3.62 -7.69 4.20
C ARG A 92 -3.50 -6.68 5.33
N LEU A 93 -3.17 -7.16 6.53
CA LEU A 93 -2.86 -6.28 7.65
C LEU A 93 -1.44 -5.73 7.51
N VAL A 94 -1.31 -4.42 7.64
CA VAL A 94 -0.04 -3.71 7.59
C VAL A 94 0.09 -2.71 8.73
N GLN A 95 1.32 -2.49 9.17
CA GLN A 95 1.65 -1.46 10.14
C GLN A 95 2.31 -0.26 9.44
N VAL A 96 1.88 0.95 9.78
CA VAL A 96 2.52 2.18 9.29
C VAL A 96 3.87 2.36 9.98
N ILE A 97 4.95 2.38 9.19
CA ILE A 97 6.30 2.71 9.64
C ILE A 97 6.58 4.19 9.40
N TRP A 98 6.10 4.74 8.28
CA TRP A 98 6.12 6.17 7.97
C TRP A 98 4.86 6.58 7.21
N MET A 99 4.41 7.80 7.43
CA MET A 99 3.28 8.43 6.76
C MET A 99 3.59 9.90 6.54
N THR A 100 3.15 10.46 5.42
CA THR A 100 3.26 11.89 5.15
C THR A 100 2.50 12.69 6.22
N ASP A 101 3.13 13.75 6.71
CA ASP A 101 2.50 14.76 7.56
C ASP A 101 1.88 15.90 6.73
N ASN A 102 2.33 16.05 5.48
CA ASN A 102 1.80 17.01 4.51
C ASN A 102 1.07 16.30 3.35
N TRP A 103 -0.27 16.33 3.39
CA TRP A 103 -1.12 15.73 2.36
C TRP A 103 -1.40 16.64 1.16
N GLU A 104 -1.11 17.93 1.28
CA GLU A 104 -1.21 18.89 0.17
C GLU A 104 0.01 18.79 -0.75
N HIS A 105 1.18 18.52 -0.16
CA HIS A 105 2.46 18.42 -0.87
C HIS A 105 3.28 17.18 -0.46
N PRO A 106 2.72 15.96 -0.58
CA PRO A 106 3.45 14.75 -0.25
C PRO A 106 4.68 14.55 -1.17
N PRO A 107 5.71 13.82 -0.71
CA PRO A 107 6.93 13.59 -1.48
C PRO A 107 6.65 13.01 -2.87
N ASP A 108 7.31 13.57 -3.88
CA ASP A 108 7.27 13.01 -5.22
C ASP A 108 8.09 11.73 -5.30
N LYS A 109 7.59 10.72 -6.02
CA LYS A 109 8.32 9.47 -6.24
C LYS A 109 9.75 9.70 -6.77
N SER A 110 9.93 10.69 -7.65
CA SER A 110 11.25 10.99 -8.23
C SER A 110 12.29 11.38 -7.19
N LYS A 111 11.86 12.07 -6.12
CA LYS A 111 12.73 12.44 -5.00
C LYS A 111 13.03 11.26 -4.08
N VAL A 112 12.10 10.30 -3.96
CA VAL A 112 12.24 9.14 -3.07
C VAL A 112 13.10 8.04 -3.70
N PHE A 113 12.95 7.81 -5.00
CA PHE A 113 13.67 6.75 -5.72
C PHE A 113 14.96 7.23 -6.39
N ASP A 114 15.22 8.55 -6.37
CA ASP A 114 16.37 9.20 -7.01
C ASP A 114 16.57 8.83 -8.49
N CYS A 115 15.49 8.42 -9.17
CA CYS A 115 15.47 8.08 -10.58
C CYS A 115 14.07 8.17 -11.19
N ALA A 116 14.00 8.31 -12.51
CA ALA A 116 12.75 8.39 -13.26
C ALA A 116 12.12 6.99 -13.44
N ILE A 117 11.34 6.56 -12.45
CA ILE A 117 10.65 5.26 -12.51
C ILE A 117 9.23 5.39 -13.07
N ASN A 118 8.93 4.61 -14.11
CA ASN A 118 7.59 4.44 -14.65
C ASN A 118 6.88 3.28 -13.96
N PHE A 119 6.23 3.56 -12.83
CA PHE A 119 5.43 2.56 -12.15
C PHE A 119 4.17 2.22 -12.96
N PRO A 120 3.83 0.93 -13.07
CA PRO A 120 2.57 0.49 -13.64
C PRO A 120 1.39 1.15 -12.91
N PRO A 121 0.31 1.53 -13.61
CA PRO A 121 -0.87 2.11 -12.99
C PRO A 121 -1.75 1.08 -12.26
N ASN A 122 -1.32 -0.18 -12.21
CA ASN A 122 -2.09 -1.26 -11.60
C ASN A 122 -1.97 -1.25 -10.07
N GLY A 123 -2.97 -1.80 -9.38
CA GLY A 123 -3.02 -1.85 -7.91
C GLY A 123 -2.16 -2.97 -7.30
N LYS A 124 -1.23 -3.56 -8.06
CA LYS A 124 -0.41 -4.67 -7.62
C LYS A 124 0.75 -4.19 -6.76
N ALA A 125 1.17 -5.04 -5.83
CA ALA A 125 2.49 -4.91 -5.21
C ALA A 125 3.55 -5.41 -6.20
N ILE A 126 4.56 -4.58 -6.45
CA ILE A 126 5.62 -4.81 -7.42
C ILE A 126 6.95 -4.72 -6.69
N ARG A 127 7.86 -5.68 -6.96
CA ARG A 127 9.22 -5.61 -6.42
C ARG A 127 10.01 -4.51 -7.11
N LEU A 128 10.75 -3.73 -6.34
CA LEU A 128 11.59 -2.63 -6.83
C LEU A 128 12.66 -3.09 -7.83
N GLU A 129 13.13 -4.34 -7.74
CA GLU A 129 14.07 -4.95 -8.70
C GLU A 129 13.48 -5.16 -10.11
N ASN A 130 12.15 -5.09 -10.25
CA ASN A 130 11.42 -5.37 -11.49
C ASN A 130 10.78 -4.11 -12.09
N ILE A 131 11.32 -2.92 -11.80
CA ILE A 131 10.77 -1.63 -12.23
C ILE A 131 11.76 -0.86 -13.09
#